data_AF-A0A9C6WD31-F1
#
_entry.id   AF-A0A9C6WD31-F1
#
_cell.length_a   1.000
_cell.length_b   1.000
_cell.length_c   1.000
_cell.angle_alpha   90.00
_cell.angle_beta   90.00
_cell.angle_gamma   90.00
#
_symmetry.space_group_name_H-M   'P 1'
#
loop_
_entity.id
_entity.type
_entity.pdbx_description
1 polymer ?
#
loop_
_entity_poly.entity_id
_entity_poly.type
_entity_poly.pdbx_seq_one_letter_code
_entity_poly.pdbx_strand_id
1 'polypeptide(L)'
;MSSDGGWFPIYVVRRGCVPSMYRSWQECDQQVKSYQNSEHRGFCDLSEALAWLRSTIAPPARQPTRPVQPVRRKSSRLLEGAFCSIPSSQQVSSRAMVAGSRHCGGGDNSGQQGGYAMRDYNYRVLGRVTEQLNQVNTEEVDRLNERICSLELENKDLRGQVELFGEMLDK
;
A
#
# COMPACT_ATOMS: atom_id res chain seq x y z
N MET A 1 -2.27 -18.52 22.72
CA MET A 1 -2.22 -17.42 21.73
C MET A 1 -0.91 -17.61 21.00
N SER A 2 -0.94 -18.27 19.85
CA SER A 2 0.27 -18.82 19.23
C SER A 2 1.12 -17.73 18.59
N SER A 3 2.36 -17.66 19.06
CA SER A 3 3.45 -16.85 18.56
C SER A 3 3.97 -17.43 17.26
N ASP A 4 3.43 -17.00 16.11
CA ASP A 4 3.98 -17.41 14.82
C ASP A 4 5.23 -16.57 14.46
N GLY A 5 6.36 -17.02 15.03
CA GLY A 5 7.69 -16.99 14.41
C GLY A 5 8.46 -15.65 14.36
N GLY A 6 7.99 -14.58 14.99
CA GLY A 6 8.68 -13.29 15.02
C GLY A 6 9.42 -13.01 16.33
N TRP A 7 10.64 -12.47 16.27
CA TRP A 7 11.35 -11.94 17.46
C TRP A 7 10.73 -10.61 17.94
N PHE A 8 10.12 -9.86 17.02
CA PHE A 8 9.49 -8.58 17.30
C PHE A 8 7.96 -8.65 17.16
N PRO A 9 7.21 -7.88 17.97
CA PRO A 9 5.75 -7.80 17.87
C PRO A 9 5.27 -6.98 16.67
N ILE A 10 6.11 -6.08 16.13
CA ILE A 10 5.76 -5.18 15.02
C ILE A 10 6.86 -5.26 13.96
N TYR A 11 6.46 -5.33 12.69
CA TYR A 11 7.37 -5.24 11.55
C TYR A 11 6.93 -4.11 10.64
N VAL A 12 7.87 -3.32 10.12
CA VAL A 12 7.59 -2.23 9.20
C VAL A 12 8.38 -2.45 7.93
N VAL A 13 7.69 -2.35 6.79
CA VAL A 13 8.29 -2.38 5.46
C VAL A 13 8.30 -0.96 4.91
N ARG A 14 9.50 -0.40 4.71
CA ARG A 14 9.71 0.89 4.03
C ARG A 14 9.77 0.74 2.53
N ARG A 15 10.44 -0.32 2.06
CA ARG A 15 10.56 -0.64 0.63
C ARG A 15 10.21 -2.10 0.44
N GLY A 16 9.17 -2.35 -0.32
CA GLY A 16 8.60 -3.68 -0.58
C GLY A 16 7.46 -3.55 -1.58
N CYS A 17 6.77 -4.66 -1.85
CA CYS A 17 5.56 -4.64 -2.68
C CYS A 17 4.50 -3.68 -2.12
N VAL A 18 4.28 -3.74 -0.80
CA VAL A 18 3.37 -2.85 -0.08
C VAL A 18 4.11 -2.27 1.13
N PRO A 19 4.49 -0.98 1.11
CA PRO A 19 5.03 -0.30 2.28
C PRO A 19 3.95 -0.14 3.35
N SER A 20 4.08 -0.85 4.47
CA SER A 20 3.12 -0.81 5.57
C SER A 20 3.70 -1.41 6.85
N MET A 21 2.92 -1.34 7.93
CA MET A 21 3.19 -1.98 9.21
C MET A 21 2.41 -3.29 9.32
N TYR A 22 3.10 -4.35 9.76
CA TYR A 22 2.60 -5.71 9.89
C TYR A 22 2.76 -6.19 11.34
N ARG A 23 1.84 -7.04 11.81
CA ARG A 23 1.87 -7.60 13.17
C ARG A 23 2.44 -9.02 13.22
N SER A 24 2.82 -9.57 12.07
CA SER A 24 3.44 -10.88 11.97
C SER A 24 4.64 -10.84 11.02
N TRP A 25 5.63 -11.69 11.29
CA TRP A 25 6.78 -11.85 10.41
C TRP A 25 6.35 -12.39 9.04
N GLN A 26 5.41 -13.34 9.01
CA GLN A 26 4.95 -14.00 7.79
C GLN A 26 4.36 -13.00 6.77
N GLU A 27 3.58 -12.02 7.24
CA GLU A 27 3.04 -10.96 6.37
C GLU A 27 4.14 -10.04 5.82
N CYS A 28 5.09 -9.64 6.68
CA CYS A 28 6.22 -8.81 6.29
C CYS A 28 7.10 -9.52 5.24
N ASP A 29 7.39 -10.80 5.48
CA ASP A 29 8.24 -11.65 4.66
C ASP A 29 7.68 -11.81 3.23
N GLN A 30 6.35 -11.92 3.08
CA GLN A 30 5.70 -11.94 1.76
C GLN A 30 5.93 -10.66 0.94
N GLN A 31 6.04 -9.50 1.58
CA GLN A 31 6.24 -8.21 0.89
C GLN A 31 7.70 -7.95 0.51
N VAL A 32 8.61 -8.58 1.23
CA VAL A 32 10.06 -8.37 1.13
C VAL A 32 10.70 -9.39 0.20
N LYS A 33 10.24 -10.66 0.22
CA LYS A 33 10.80 -11.77 -0.57
C LYS A 33 10.71 -11.58 -2.08
N SER A 34 9.65 -10.95 -2.58
CA SER A 34 9.41 -10.73 -4.00
C SER A 34 9.96 -9.38 -4.51
N TYR A 35 10.55 -8.56 -3.63
CA TYR A 35 10.94 -7.18 -3.95
C TYR A 35 12.45 -6.97 -3.83
N GLN A 36 13.08 -6.47 -4.89
CA GLN A 36 14.51 -6.16 -4.91
C GLN A 36 14.82 -4.88 -4.12
N ASN A 37 15.89 -4.91 -3.31
CA ASN A 37 16.28 -3.82 -2.41
C ASN A 37 15.19 -3.44 -1.39
N SER A 38 14.53 -4.46 -0.84
CA SER A 38 13.54 -4.29 0.21
C SER A 38 14.17 -3.84 1.52
N GLU A 39 13.52 -2.88 2.18
CA GLU A 39 13.93 -2.32 3.46
C GLU A 39 12.82 -2.57 4.47
N HIS A 40 13.14 -3.36 5.49
CA HIS A 40 12.20 -3.73 6.54
C HIS A 40 12.93 -3.80 7.90
N ARG A 41 12.20 -3.58 8.99
CA ARG A 41 12.74 -3.62 10.35
C ARG A 41 11.66 -4.04 11.35
N GLY A 42 12.06 -4.82 12.35
CA GLY A 42 11.21 -5.19 13.49
C GLY A 42 11.37 -4.21 14.66
N PHE A 43 10.29 -3.96 15.39
CA PHE A 43 10.23 -3.06 16.53
C PHE A 43 9.43 -3.66 17.67
N CYS A 44 9.82 -3.35 18.91
CA CYS A 44 9.04 -3.64 20.11
C CYS A 44 8.02 -2.53 20.42
N ASP A 45 8.33 -1.30 20.03
CA ASP A 45 7.52 -0.12 20.30
C ASP A 45 6.87 0.44 19.02
N LEU A 46 5.60 0.82 19.14
CA LEU A 46 4.80 1.33 18.02
C LEU A 46 5.20 2.76 17.65
N SER A 47 5.60 3.59 18.62
CA SER A 47 6.02 4.96 18.36
C SER A 47 7.32 4.98 17.55
N GLU A 48 8.30 4.15 17.93
CA GLU A 48 9.56 3.99 17.20
C GLU A 48 9.33 3.50 15.76
N ALA A 49 8.45 2.51 15.59
CA ALA A 49 8.07 1.96 14.28
C ALA A 49 7.49 3.03 13.34
N LEU A 50 6.57 3.86 13.85
CA LEU A 50 5.96 4.95 13.08
C LEU A 50 6.95 6.06 12.75
N ALA A 51 7.83 6.44 13.70
CA ALA A 51 8.87 7.42 13.46
C ALA A 51 9.82 6.96 12.35
N TRP A 52 10.18 5.67 12.37
CA TRP A 52 10.99 5.06 11.32
C TRP A 52 10.25 5.08 9.97
N LEU A 53 8.96 4.72 9.90
CA LEU A 53 8.20 4.79 8.64
C LEU A 53 8.10 6.21 8.07
N ARG A 54 7.89 7.22 8.92
CA ARG A 54 7.73 8.63 8.50
C ARG A 54 9.02 9.27 8.00
N SER A 55 10.17 8.82 8.49
CA SER A 55 11.49 9.36 8.14
C SER A 55 11.85 9.23 6.65
N THR A 56 11.10 8.43 5.87
CA THR A 56 11.32 8.24 4.42
C THR A 56 10.43 9.11 3.53
N ILE A 57 9.48 9.87 4.09
CA ILE A 57 8.63 10.79 3.32
C ILE A 57 9.42 12.07 2.94
N ALA A 58 10.59 12.30 3.56
CA ALA A 58 11.55 13.26 3.05
C ALA A 58 12.08 12.78 1.69
N PRO A 59 12.00 13.59 0.62
CA PRO A 59 12.58 13.24 -0.67
C PRO A 59 14.05 12.85 -0.46
N PRO A 60 14.57 11.83 -1.17
CA PRO A 60 15.98 11.48 -1.04
C PRO A 60 16.80 12.72 -1.37
N ALA A 61 17.42 13.31 -0.35
CA ALA A 61 18.41 14.35 -0.53
C ALA A 61 19.45 13.75 -1.47
N ARG A 62 19.53 14.32 -2.67
CA ARG A 62 20.49 13.92 -3.71
C ARG A 62 21.85 13.87 -3.05
N GLN A 63 22.41 12.66 -2.90
CA GLN A 63 23.79 12.56 -2.49
C GLN A 63 24.64 13.26 -3.55
N PRO A 64 25.57 14.14 -3.16
CA PRO A 64 26.49 14.77 -4.10
C PRO A 64 27.22 13.68 -4.87
N THR A 65 27.10 13.72 -6.19
CA THR A 65 27.77 12.85 -7.15
C THR A 65 29.26 12.81 -6.82
N ARG A 66 29.76 11.66 -6.34
CA ARG A 66 31.20 11.42 -6.29
C ARG A 66 31.72 11.18 -7.71
N PRO A 67 32.90 11.70 -8.08
CA PRO A 67 33.36 11.76 -9.46
C PRO A 67 33.63 10.37 -10.04
N VAL A 68 33.31 10.24 -11.33
CA VAL A 68 33.57 9.10 -12.22
C VAL A 68 35.00 8.59 -12.08
N GLN A 69 35.17 7.27 -11.96
CA GLN A 69 36.35 6.59 -12.48
C GLN A 69 35.93 5.56 -13.55
N PRO A 70 36.59 5.51 -14.72
CA PRO A 70 36.35 4.49 -15.74
C PRO A 70 37.19 3.23 -15.44
N VAL A 71 37.05 2.19 -16.28
CA VAL A 71 37.85 0.92 -16.36
C VAL A 71 37.10 -0.29 -15.74
N ARG A 72 36.84 -1.43 -16.39
CA ARG A 72 37.21 -1.99 -17.70
C ARG A 72 36.15 -3.03 -18.09
N ARG A 73 35.72 -3.03 -19.35
CA ARG A 73 34.96 -4.14 -19.95
C ARG A 73 35.87 -5.37 -20.08
N LYS A 74 35.41 -6.53 -19.64
CA LYS A 74 35.90 -7.82 -20.16
C LYS A 74 34.79 -8.51 -20.91
N SER A 75 34.95 -8.46 -22.23
CA SER A 75 34.27 -9.31 -23.20
C SER A 75 34.85 -10.72 -23.11
N SER A 76 34.00 -11.73 -23.12
CA SER A 76 34.37 -13.07 -23.58
C SER A 76 33.30 -13.53 -24.59
N ARG A 77 33.73 -13.58 -25.85
CA ARG A 77 33.01 -14.19 -26.99
C ARG A 77 33.12 -15.73 -26.91
N LEU A 78 32.35 -16.38 -27.81
CA LEU A 78 32.47 -17.73 -28.40
C LEU A 78 31.56 -18.79 -27.74
N LEU A 79 30.77 -19.64 -28.43
CA LEU A 79 30.69 -20.13 -29.83
C LEU A 79 29.26 -20.72 -30.06
N GLU A 80 28.58 -20.40 -31.16
CA GLU A 80 28.37 -21.25 -32.37
C GLU A 80 27.38 -22.43 -32.23
N GLY A 81 26.41 -22.48 -33.18
CA GLY A 81 25.95 -23.74 -33.75
C GLY A 81 24.52 -24.20 -33.41
N ALA A 82 23.55 -23.89 -34.26
CA ALA A 82 22.65 -24.91 -34.85
C ALA A 82 21.79 -24.26 -35.95
N PHE A 83 22.05 -24.72 -37.17
CA PHE A 83 21.37 -24.31 -38.40
C PHE A 83 20.00 -25.00 -38.55
N CYS A 84 19.18 -24.30 -39.32
CA CYS A 84 17.95 -24.62 -40.03
C CYS A 84 17.59 -26.10 -40.30
N SER A 85 16.28 -26.36 -40.39
CA SER A 85 15.68 -27.10 -41.52
C SER A 85 14.18 -26.77 -41.67
N ILE A 86 13.83 -26.09 -42.77
CA ILE A 86 12.51 -26.17 -43.43
C ILE A 86 12.70 -27.16 -44.60
N PRO A 87 11.72 -28.00 -44.94
CA PRO A 87 10.91 -27.74 -46.16
C PRO A 87 9.44 -28.18 -45.92
N SER A 88 8.40 -27.95 -46.72
CA SER A 88 8.20 -27.72 -48.16
C SER A 88 6.69 -27.38 -48.29
N SER A 89 6.26 -26.31 -48.99
CA SER A 89 5.64 -26.36 -50.34
C SER A 89 4.28 -27.11 -50.38
N GLN A 90 3.13 -26.64 -50.88
CA GLN A 90 2.78 -25.71 -51.97
C GLN A 90 1.31 -25.23 -51.83
N GLN A 91 1.11 -23.94 -52.12
CA GLN A 91 0.09 -23.29 -52.99
C GLN A 91 -1.37 -23.84 -53.12
N VAL A 92 -2.37 -22.95 -53.04
CA VAL A 92 -3.11 -22.36 -54.19
C VAL A 92 -4.21 -21.38 -53.71
N SER A 93 -4.10 -20.13 -54.17
CA SER A 93 -5.12 -19.22 -54.74
C SER A 93 -6.57 -19.12 -54.21
N SER A 94 -6.87 -17.90 -53.74
CA SER A 94 -8.01 -17.02 -54.10
C SER A 94 -9.47 -17.49 -53.93
N ARG A 95 -10.24 -16.73 -53.14
CA ARG A 95 -11.39 -15.91 -53.60
C ARG A 95 -12.20 -15.35 -52.42
N ALA A 96 -12.33 -14.02 -52.40
CA ALA A 96 -13.32 -13.31 -51.60
C ALA A 96 -14.72 -13.43 -52.25
N MET A 97 -15.79 -13.48 -51.45
CA MET A 97 -17.01 -12.66 -51.54
C MET A 97 -18.20 -13.26 -50.75
N VAL A 98 -18.84 -12.36 -50.00
CA VAL A 98 -20.30 -12.21 -49.77
C VAL A 98 -21.01 -13.05 -48.68
N ALA A 99 -21.46 -12.28 -47.69
CA ALA A 99 -22.69 -12.31 -46.89
C ALA A 99 -23.58 -13.56 -46.90
N GLY A 100 -23.89 -14.02 -45.68
CA GLY A 100 -25.02 -14.88 -45.38
C GLY A 100 -25.33 -14.85 -43.89
N SER A 101 -26.16 -13.90 -43.48
CA SER A 101 -26.81 -13.92 -42.16
C SER A 101 -27.70 -15.15 -42.07
N ARG A 102 -27.39 -16.08 -41.17
CA ARG A 102 -28.35 -17.05 -40.63
C ARG A 102 -28.10 -17.25 -39.14
N HIS A 103 -29.09 -16.76 -38.40
CA HIS A 103 -29.36 -17.07 -37.02
C HIS A 103 -29.65 -18.57 -36.86
N CYS A 104 -29.09 -19.19 -35.81
CA CYS A 104 -29.75 -20.06 -34.82
C CYS A 104 -28.74 -21.03 -34.16
N GLY A 105 -28.46 -20.78 -32.88
CA GLY A 105 -28.42 -21.76 -31.78
C GLY A 105 -27.39 -22.90 -31.80
N GLY A 106 -26.52 -22.92 -30.79
CA GLY A 106 -25.75 -24.09 -30.37
C GLY A 106 -24.60 -23.67 -29.47
N GLY A 107 -24.79 -23.73 -28.16
CA GLY A 107 -23.92 -23.09 -27.18
C GLY A 107 -22.55 -23.74 -27.02
N ASP A 108 -21.62 -22.94 -26.47
CA ASP A 108 -20.51 -23.47 -25.69
C ASP A 108 -20.34 -22.64 -24.42
N ASN A 109 -20.35 -23.38 -23.32
CA ASN A 109 -20.21 -22.96 -21.94
C ASN A 109 -18.75 -22.57 -21.67
N SER A 110 -18.50 -21.33 -21.25
CA SER A 110 -17.36 -21.06 -20.37
C SER A 110 -17.75 -20.00 -19.34
N GLY A 111 -17.77 -20.43 -18.08
CA GLY A 111 -18.29 -19.67 -16.96
C GLY A 111 -17.53 -18.38 -16.71
N GLN A 112 -18.20 -17.25 -16.98
CA GLN A 112 -17.89 -15.95 -16.37
C GLN A 112 -19.00 -15.55 -15.40
N GLN A 113 -19.32 -16.40 -14.43
CA GLN A 113 -20.30 -16.06 -13.38
C GLN A 113 -19.71 -15.96 -11.96
N GLY A 114 -18.45 -16.38 -11.74
CA GLY A 114 -17.85 -16.39 -10.39
C GLY A 114 -17.13 -15.12 -9.95
N GLY A 115 -16.68 -14.26 -10.88
CA GLY A 115 -15.77 -13.15 -10.55
C GLY A 115 -16.44 -11.90 -9.97
N TYR A 116 -17.70 -11.64 -10.33
CA TYR A 116 -18.43 -10.43 -9.93
C TYR A 116 -18.97 -10.51 -8.50
N ALA A 117 -19.41 -11.69 -8.07
CA ALA A 117 -19.93 -11.91 -6.72
C ALA A 117 -18.83 -11.76 -5.64
N MET A 118 -17.62 -12.24 -5.93
CA MET A 118 -16.49 -12.15 -4.99
C MET A 118 -16.00 -10.71 -4.80
N ARG A 119 -15.93 -9.91 -5.89
CA ARG A 119 -15.58 -8.49 -5.79
C ARG A 119 -16.63 -7.72 -4.98
N ASP A 120 -17.92 -7.94 -5.24
CA ASP A 120 -19.01 -7.28 -4.52
C ASP A 120 -19.02 -7.62 -3.02
N TYR A 121 -18.75 -8.87 -2.66
CA TYR A 121 -18.58 -9.28 -1.26
C TYR A 121 -17.40 -8.56 -0.59
N ASN A 122 -16.24 -8.52 -1.26
CA ASN A 122 -15.06 -7.85 -0.71
C ASN A 122 -15.31 -6.34 -0.53
N TYR A 123 -15.99 -5.68 -1.46
CA TYR A 123 -16.38 -4.27 -1.31
C TYR A 123 -17.33 -4.05 -0.14
N ARG A 124 -18.31 -4.93 0.09
CA ARG A 124 -19.24 -4.82 1.23
C ARG A 124 -18.55 -5.04 2.57
N VAL A 125 -17.61 -5.99 2.65
CA VAL A 125 -16.82 -6.23 3.87
C VAL A 125 -15.92 -5.02 4.15
N LEU A 126 -15.20 -4.54 3.14
CA LEU A 126 -14.34 -3.34 3.28
C LEU A 126 -15.17 -2.10 3.65
N GLY A 127 -16.35 -1.92 3.05
CA GLY A 127 -17.26 -0.84 3.39
C GLY A 127 -17.63 -0.85 4.88
N ARG A 128 -18.06 -2.00 5.41
CA ARG A 128 -18.40 -2.14 6.84
C ARG A 128 -17.21 -1.90 7.76
N VAL A 129 -16.04 -2.42 7.43
CA VAL A 129 -14.82 -2.23 8.23
C VAL A 129 -14.41 -0.75 8.25
N THR A 130 -14.52 -0.07 7.10
CA THR A 130 -14.20 1.36 6.98
C THR A 130 -15.21 2.21 7.75
N GLU A 131 -16.50 1.89 7.65
CA GLU A 131 -17.58 2.55 8.40
C GLU A 131 -17.36 2.41 9.92
N GLN A 132 -17.06 1.21 10.40
CA GLN A 132 -16.80 0.95 11.82
C GLN A 132 -15.57 1.72 12.32
N LEU A 133 -14.51 1.77 11.53
CA LEU A 133 -13.30 2.52 11.88
C LEU A 133 -13.58 4.02 11.94
N ASN A 134 -14.33 4.54 10.96
CA ASN A 134 -14.72 5.94 10.93
C ASN A 134 -15.64 6.30 12.11
N GLN A 135 -16.59 5.43 12.45
CA GLN A 135 -17.52 5.62 13.57
C GLN A 135 -16.79 5.71 14.92
N VAL A 136 -15.84 4.81 15.18
CA VAL A 136 -15.05 4.85 16.43
C VAL A 136 -14.19 6.12 16.48
N ASN A 137 -13.58 6.49 15.36
CA ASN A 137 -12.78 7.71 15.28
C ASN A 137 -13.64 8.98 15.47
N THR A 138 -14.89 8.99 14.98
CA THR A 138 -15.80 10.13 15.20
C THR A 138 -16.24 10.26 16.66
N GLU A 139 -16.57 9.16 17.35
CA GLU A 139 -17.00 9.21 18.75
C GLU A 139 -15.90 9.70 19.70
N GLU A 140 -14.65 9.32 19.44
CA GLU A 140 -13.51 9.85 20.20
C GLU A 140 -13.26 11.33 19.92
N VAL A 141 -13.38 11.76 18.66
CA VAL A 141 -13.25 13.17 18.27
C VAL A 141 -14.35 14.02 18.90
N ASP A 142 -15.59 13.56 18.88
CA ASP A 142 -16.73 14.27 19.46
C ASP A 142 -16.56 14.44 20.98
N ARG A 143 -16.17 13.37 21.68
CA ARG A 143 -15.85 13.40 23.12
C ARG A 143 -14.75 14.40 23.45
N LEU A 144 -13.69 14.45 22.63
CA LEU A 144 -12.59 15.39 22.81
C LEU A 144 -13.04 16.83 22.56
N ASN A 145 -13.85 17.06 21.54
CA ASN A 145 -14.41 18.38 21.23
C ASN A 145 -15.29 18.90 22.37
N GLU A 146 -16.15 18.07 22.95
CA GLU A 146 -16.95 18.42 24.13
C GLU A 146 -16.07 18.83 25.32
N ARG A 147 -14.96 18.09 25.53
CA ARG A 147 -14.01 18.42 26.60
C ARG A 147 -13.28 19.73 26.34
N ILE A 148 -12.88 20.00 25.10
CA ILE A 148 -12.24 21.26 24.69
C ILE A 148 -13.20 22.43 24.96
N CYS A 149 -14.46 22.35 24.51
CA CYS A 149 -15.47 23.38 24.75
C CYS A 149 -15.67 23.67 26.25
N SER A 150 -15.72 22.62 27.07
CA SER A 150 -15.88 22.76 28.53
C SER A 150 -14.68 23.49 29.15
N LEU A 151 -13.45 23.12 28.77
CA LEU A 151 -12.22 23.73 29.27
C LEU A 151 -12.07 25.19 28.78
N GLU A 152 -12.47 25.49 27.55
CA GLU A 152 -12.45 26.86 27.03
C GLU A 152 -13.40 27.78 27.81
N LEU A 153 -14.58 27.26 28.18
CA LEU A 153 -15.55 27.98 29.00
C LEU A 153 -15.01 28.23 30.41
N GLU A 154 -14.45 27.20 31.06
CA GLU A 154 -13.82 27.34 32.38
C GLU A 154 -12.67 28.35 32.35
N ASN A 155 -11.79 28.25 31.35
CA ASN A 155 -10.70 29.20 31.18
C ASN A 155 -11.20 30.64 30.96
N LYS A 156 -12.34 30.81 30.28
CA LYS A 156 -12.96 32.13 30.09
C LYS A 156 -13.47 32.69 31.42
N ASP A 157 -14.14 31.87 32.22
CA ASP A 157 -14.63 32.27 33.54
C ASP A 157 -13.47 32.65 34.47
N LEU A 158 -12.44 31.81 34.56
CA LEU A 158 -11.25 32.07 35.36
C LEU A 158 -10.54 33.36 34.97
N ARG A 159 -10.41 33.63 33.66
CA ARG A 159 -9.84 34.91 33.20
C ARG A 159 -10.69 36.11 33.65
N GLY A 160 -12.01 36.00 33.55
CA GLY A 160 -12.91 37.06 34.03
C GLY A 160 -12.80 37.29 35.53
N GLN A 161 -12.64 36.22 36.33
CA GLN A 161 -12.39 36.34 37.77
C GLN A 161 -11.07 37.08 38.05
N VAL A 162 -9.99 36.71 37.35
CA VAL A 162 -8.68 37.36 37.52
C VAL A 162 -8.75 38.85 37.15
N GLU A 163 -9.45 39.18 36.07
CA GLU A 163 -9.67 40.57 35.65
C GLU A 163 -10.42 41.36 36.72
N LEU A 164 -11.51 40.81 37.25
CA LEU A 164 -12.29 41.42 38.33
C LEU A 164 -11.45 41.65 39.60
N PHE A 165 -10.62 40.68 39.98
CA PHE A 165 -9.73 40.83 41.13
C PHE A 165 -8.64 41.88 40.88
N GLY A 166 -8.13 42.00 39.66
CA GLY A 166 -7.20 43.07 39.27
C GLY A 166 -7.82 44.45 39.46
N GLU A 167 -9.01 44.67 38.90
CA GLU A 167 -9.74 45.94 39.05
C GLU A 167 -10.08 46.29 40.49
N MET A 168 -10.24 45.28 41.35
CA MET A 168 -10.52 45.46 42.78
C MET A 168 -9.28 45.92 43.56
N LEU A 169 -8.09 45.47 43.18
CA LEU A 169 -6.83 45.81 43.83
C LEU A 169 -6.21 47.11 43.31
N ASP A 170 -6.59 47.57 42.12
CA ASP A 170 -6.12 48.82 41.51
C ASP A 170 -6.88 50.08 41.99
N LYS A 171 -7.78 49.96 43.00
CA LYS A 171 -8.51 51.07 43.65
C LYS A 171 -7.97 51.35 45.05
#